data_AF-A0A959GAE8-F1
#
_entry.id   AF-A0A959GAE8-F1
#
_cell.length_a   1.000
_cell.length_b   1.000
_cell.length_c   1.000
_cell.angle_alpha   90.00
_cell.angle_beta   90.00
_cell.angle_gamma   90.00
#
_symmetry.space_group_name_H-M   'P 1'
#
loop_
_entity.id
_entity.type
_entity.pdbx_description
1 polymer ?
#
loop_
_entity_poly.entity_id
_entity_poly.type
_entity_poly.pdbx_seq_one_letter_code
_entity_poly.pdbx_strand_id
1 'polypeptide(L)'
;MNSISPSRQYLPYFIGFGLVCIYTIQYLSPIDLPYLSVWQAKESYKRWSGLALFAIILFQWWLTIEQVIIKKKKKEKSVALHRWVGVLSPVAFLVHSSNPSFGFLLLLSVLFYLNLALGILHIPITKKLSAGIYSIWYMGHMVLSCLITGLSIFHIWLVFYYK
;
A
#
# COMPACT_ATOMS: atom_id res chain seq x y z
N MET A 1 6.15 30.98 -3.36
CA MET A 1 6.10 29.63 -2.73
C MET A 1 4.74 29.52 -2.05
N ASN A 2 3.79 28.79 -2.62
CA ASN A 2 2.47 28.63 -2.01
C ASN A 2 2.58 27.62 -0.87
N SER A 3 2.68 28.10 0.36
CA SER A 3 2.61 27.26 1.56
C SER A 3 1.25 26.55 1.56
N ILE A 4 1.26 25.23 1.36
CA ILE A 4 0.05 24.40 1.47
C ILE A 4 -0.48 24.58 2.91
N SER A 5 -1.77 24.90 3.04
CA SER A 5 -2.39 25.08 4.37
C SER A 5 -2.18 23.82 5.22
N PRO A 6 -1.94 23.95 6.55
CA PRO A 6 -1.74 22.81 7.43
C PRO A 6 -2.83 21.75 7.32
N SER A 7 -4.09 22.17 7.10
CA SER A 7 -5.25 21.29 6.91
C SER A 7 -5.13 20.33 5.71
N ARG A 8 -4.57 20.77 4.57
CA ARG A 8 -4.39 19.92 3.38
C ARG A 8 -3.34 18.83 3.57
N GLN A 9 -2.40 19.02 4.50
CA GLN A 9 -1.36 18.04 4.77
C GLN A 9 -1.90 16.82 5.53
N TYR A 10 -2.93 17.00 6.36
CA TYR A 10 -3.53 15.93 7.19
C TYR A 10 -4.61 15.11 6.48
N LEU A 11 -5.23 15.66 5.42
CA LEU A 11 -6.31 15.01 4.69
C LEU A 11 -5.98 13.56 4.23
N PRO A 12 -4.81 13.26 3.64
CA PRO A 12 -4.48 11.88 3.23
C PRO A 12 -4.47 10.90 4.40
N TYR A 13 -4.15 11.37 5.61
CA TYR A 13 -4.08 10.51 6.79
C TYR A 13 -5.45 10.12 7.30
N PHE A 14 -6.39 11.07 7.33
CA PHE A 14 -7.78 10.77 7.70
C PHE A 14 -8.42 9.84 6.67
N ILE A 15 -8.21 10.11 5.37
CA ILE A 15 -8.69 9.23 4.30
C ILE A 15 -8.07 7.85 4.42
N GLY A 16 -6.74 7.76 4.57
CA GLY A 16 -6.03 6.49 4.71
C GLY A 16 -6.48 5.70 5.92
N PHE A 17 -6.61 6.35 7.08
CA PHE A 17 -7.11 5.71 8.29
C PHE A 17 -8.53 5.18 8.09
N GLY A 18 -9.43 6.01 7.54
CA GLY A 18 -10.80 5.58 7.20
C GLY A 18 -10.82 4.39 6.25
N LEU A 19 -10.00 4.41 5.20
CA LEU A 19 -9.87 3.29 4.27
C LEU A 19 -9.36 2.03 4.97
N VAL A 20 -8.29 2.09 5.76
CA VAL A 20 -7.79 0.93 6.52
C VAL A 20 -8.86 0.36 7.43
N CYS A 21 -9.63 1.21 8.13
CA CYS A 21 -10.74 0.76 8.97
C CYS A 21 -11.83 0.07 8.14
N ILE A 22 -12.27 0.69 7.03
CA ILE A 22 -13.28 0.12 6.12
C ILE A 22 -12.81 -1.24 5.59
N TYR A 23 -11.54 -1.35 5.18
CA TYR A 23 -10.96 -2.59 4.70
C TYR A 23 -10.89 -3.66 5.76
N THR A 24 -10.48 -3.30 6.97
CA THR A 24 -10.44 -4.23 8.09
C THR A 24 -11.84 -4.75 8.42
N ILE A 25 -12.84 -3.87 8.41
CA ILE A 25 -14.25 -4.25 8.63
C ILE A 25 -14.72 -5.16 7.49
N GLN A 26 -14.45 -4.81 6.24
CA GLN A 26 -14.82 -5.62 5.08
C GLN A 26 -14.16 -7.00 5.11
N TYR A 27 -12.89 -7.08 5.52
CA TYR A 27 -12.16 -8.34 5.64
C TYR A 27 -12.69 -9.24 6.76
N LEU A 28 -13.08 -8.65 7.90
CA LEU A 28 -13.62 -9.40 9.04
C LEU A 28 -15.11 -9.73 8.89
N SER A 29 -15.81 -9.05 8.00
CA SER A 29 -17.24 -9.24 7.76
C SER A 29 -17.45 -10.12 6.53
N PRO A 30 -18.53 -10.91 6.45
CA PRO A 30 -18.90 -11.66 5.26
C PRO A 30 -19.53 -10.75 4.18
N ILE A 31 -19.02 -9.53 4.01
CA ILE A 31 -19.52 -8.57 3.03
C ILE A 31 -18.95 -8.97 1.67
N ASP A 32 -19.76 -9.68 0.89
CA ASP A 32 -19.48 -9.88 -0.52
C ASP A 32 -19.92 -8.66 -1.34
N LEU A 33 -19.14 -8.34 -2.38
CA LEU A 33 -19.46 -7.31 -3.35
C LEU A 33 -19.84 -8.02 -4.66
N PRO A 34 -21.14 -8.30 -4.92
CA PRO A 34 -21.55 -9.27 -5.93
C PRO A 34 -21.07 -8.94 -7.33
N TYR A 35 -21.08 -7.65 -7.69
CA TYR A 35 -20.56 -7.22 -8.97
C TYR A 35 -19.05 -7.45 -9.08
N LEU A 36 -18.30 -7.14 -8.04
CA LEU A 36 -16.85 -7.29 -8.03
C LEU A 36 -16.43 -8.77 -8.01
N SER A 37 -17.16 -9.62 -7.30
CA SER A 37 -16.89 -11.07 -7.26
C SER A 37 -17.07 -11.74 -8.63
N VAL A 38 -18.03 -11.28 -9.46
CA VAL A 38 -18.18 -11.73 -10.86
C VAL A 38 -16.96 -11.38 -11.71
N TRP A 39 -16.40 -10.18 -11.56
CA TRP A 39 -15.17 -9.80 -12.26
C TRP A 39 -13.97 -10.58 -11.73
N GLN A 40 -13.84 -10.67 -10.42
CA GLN A 40 -12.77 -11.41 -9.75
C GLN A 40 -12.82 -12.90 -10.05
N ALA A 41 -13.96 -13.49 -10.42
CA ALA A 41 -14.01 -14.88 -10.86
C ALA A 41 -13.27 -15.11 -12.20
N LYS A 42 -13.14 -14.08 -13.06
CA LYS A 42 -12.49 -14.19 -14.36
C LYS A 42 -10.97 -14.18 -14.22
N GLU A 43 -10.32 -15.18 -14.81
CA GLU A 43 -8.86 -15.30 -14.73
C GLU A 43 -8.11 -14.10 -15.34
N SER A 44 -8.56 -13.63 -16.50
CA SER A 44 -7.97 -12.45 -17.16
C SER A 44 -8.03 -11.23 -16.25
N TYR A 45 -9.16 -11.02 -15.58
CA TYR A 45 -9.32 -9.92 -14.63
C TYR A 45 -8.36 -10.06 -13.46
N LYS A 46 -8.23 -11.23 -12.83
CA LYS A 46 -7.26 -11.47 -11.74
C LYS A 46 -5.83 -11.11 -12.18
N ARG A 47 -5.41 -11.55 -13.36
CA ARG A 47 -4.06 -11.29 -13.89
C ARG A 47 -3.82 -9.79 -14.12
N TRP A 48 -4.71 -9.12 -14.84
CA TRP A 48 -4.54 -7.69 -15.16
C TRP A 48 -4.68 -6.77 -13.95
N SER A 49 -5.66 -7.02 -13.08
CA SER A 49 -5.79 -6.27 -11.82
C SER A 49 -4.60 -6.50 -10.89
N GLY A 50 -4.04 -7.71 -10.85
CA GLY A 50 -2.84 -8.03 -10.08
C GLY A 50 -1.59 -7.32 -10.60
N LEU A 51 -1.40 -7.28 -11.92
CA LEU A 51 -0.32 -6.52 -12.55
C LEU A 51 -0.46 -5.00 -12.30
N ALA A 52 -1.68 -4.47 -12.36
CA ALA A 52 -1.93 -3.06 -12.04
C ALA A 52 -1.61 -2.74 -10.56
N LEU A 53 -2.00 -3.61 -9.63
CA LEU A 53 -1.64 -3.49 -8.22
C LEU A 53 -0.12 -3.58 -8.01
N PHE A 54 0.55 -4.49 -8.71
CA PHE A 54 2.00 -4.61 -8.65
C PHE A 54 2.71 -3.37 -9.21
N ALA A 55 2.20 -2.77 -10.28
CA ALA A 55 2.73 -1.50 -10.79
C ALA A 55 2.61 -0.38 -9.74
N ILE A 56 1.52 -0.35 -8.96
CA ILE A 56 1.37 0.59 -7.84
C ILE A 56 2.43 0.33 -6.74
N ILE A 57 2.69 -0.94 -6.41
CA ILE A 57 3.73 -1.33 -5.45
C ILE A 57 5.11 -0.89 -5.95
N LEU A 58 5.44 -1.13 -7.22
CA LEU A 58 6.70 -0.67 -7.82
C LEU A 58 6.80 0.86 -7.81
N PHE A 59 5.70 1.55 -8.09
CA PHE A 59 5.67 3.01 -8.07
C PHE A 59 5.98 3.60 -6.69
N GLN A 60 5.67 2.88 -5.59
CA GLN A 60 6.05 3.34 -4.24
C GLN A 60 7.56 3.53 -4.08
N TRP A 61 8.37 2.73 -4.76
CA TRP A 61 9.83 2.80 -4.73
C TRP A 61 10.40 4.02 -5.45
N TRP A 62 9.59 4.74 -6.24
CA TRP A 62 10.02 5.95 -6.92
C TRP A 62 10.58 6.99 -5.95
N LEU A 63 9.96 7.13 -4.77
CA LEU A 63 10.44 8.04 -3.74
C LEU A 63 11.84 7.66 -3.25
N THR A 64 12.09 6.38 -3.03
CA THR A 64 13.40 5.86 -2.61
C THR A 64 14.45 6.10 -3.67
N ILE A 65 14.13 5.84 -4.95
CA ILE A 65 15.02 6.12 -6.08
C ILE A 65 15.41 7.61 -6.10
N GLU A 66 14.42 8.51 -6.00
CA GLU A 66 14.71 9.94 -5.99
C GLU A 66 15.55 10.41 -4.80
N GLN A 67 15.34 9.82 -3.62
CA GLN A 67 16.01 10.22 -2.38
C GLN A 67 17.41 9.62 -2.22
N VAL A 68 17.55 8.33 -2.49
CA VAL A 68 18.78 7.56 -2.19
C VAL A 68 19.71 7.56 -3.39
N ILE A 69 19.17 7.32 -4.58
CA ILE A 69 19.96 7.14 -5.81
C ILE A 69 20.22 8.50 -6.47
N ILE A 70 19.15 9.24 -6.79
CA ILE A 70 19.25 10.52 -7.51
C ILE A 70 19.64 11.67 -6.57
N LYS A 71 19.38 11.55 -5.26
CA LYS A 71 19.65 12.59 -4.24
C LYS A 71 18.99 13.94 -4.56
N LYS A 72 17.75 13.91 -5.06
CA LYS A 72 17.00 15.10 -5.49
C LYS A 72 16.73 16.05 -4.33
N LYS A 73 17.12 17.33 -4.49
CA LYS A 73 16.99 18.36 -3.43
C LYS A 73 15.54 18.75 -3.10
N LYS A 74 14.65 18.81 -4.09
CA LYS A 74 13.23 19.15 -3.91
C LYS A 74 12.36 17.89 -4.01
N LYS A 75 11.91 17.38 -2.86
CA LYS A 75 11.21 16.10 -2.73
C LYS A 75 9.73 16.20 -2.31
N GLU A 76 9.23 17.41 -2.05
CA GLU A 76 7.87 17.63 -1.55
C GLU A 76 6.79 17.01 -2.43
N LYS A 77 6.88 17.20 -3.75
CA LYS A 77 5.92 16.63 -4.72
C LYS A 77 5.95 15.11 -4.70
N SER A 78 7.14 14.52 -4.66
CA SER A 78 7.31 13.06 -4.69
C SER A 78 6.89 12.41 -3.39
N VAL A 79 7.13 13.07 -2.25
CA VAL A 79 6.60 12.66 -0.95
C VAL A 79 5.08 12.73 -0.93
N ALA A 80 4.50 13.80 -1.47
CA ALA A 80 3.04 13.93 -1.58
C ALA A 80 2.44 12.85 -2.48
N LEU A 81 3.08 12.56 -3.61
CA LEU A 81 2.64 11.55 -4.57
C LEU A 81 2.73 10.14 -4.00
N HIS A 82 3.87 9.77 -3.42
CA HIS A 82 4.05 8.50 -2.69
C HIS A 82 2.96 8.33 -1.62
N ARG A 83 2.71 9.37 -0.82
CA ARG A 83 1.67 9.34 0.22
C ARG A 83 0.28 9.13 -0.35
N TRP A 84 -0.11 9.88 -1.38
CA TRP A 84 -1.44 9.77 -1.98
C TRP A 84 -1.65 8.42 -2.63
N VAL A 85 -0.68 7.94 -3.40
CA VAL A 85 -0.78 6.63 -4.04
C VAL A 85 -0.81 5.52 -3.00
N GLY A 86 0.00 5.61 -1.93
CA GLY A 86 -0.03 4.65 -0.83
C GLY A 86 -1.35 4.65 -0.06
N VAL A 87 -1.94 5.83 0.19
CA VAL A 87 -3.26 5.93 0.86
C VAL A 87 -4.38 5.33 0.01
N LEU A 88 -4.29 5.44 -1.31
CA LEU A 88 -5.31 4.93 -2.24
C LEU A 88 -5.07 3.47 -2.66
N SER A 89 -3.89 2.90 -2.41
CA SER A 89 -3.55 1.54 -2.83
C SER A 89 -4.46 0.43 -2.25
N PRO A 90 -5.09 0.55 -1.07
CA PRO A 90 -6.12 -0.39 -0.63
C PRO A 90 -7.30 -0.52 -1.58
N VAL A 91 -7.67 0.57 -2.27
CA VAL A 91 -8.73 0.52 -3.28
C VAL A 91 -8.33 -0.39 -4.44
N ALA A 92 -7.09 -0.25 -4.93
CA ALA A 92 -6.56 -1.17 -5.94
C ALA A 92 -6.48 -2.62 -5.40
N PHE A 93 -6.12 -2.78 -4.13
CA PHE A 93 -6.08 -4.10 -3.48
C PHE A 93 -7.47 -4.76 -3.47
N LEU A 94 -8.51 -4.03 -3.07
CA LEU A 94 -9.89 -4.52 -3.06
C LEU A 94 -10.36 -4.94 -4.43
N VAL A 95 -10.12 -4.08 -5.41
CA VAL A 95 -10.48 -4.32 -6.81
C VAL A 95 -9.83 -5.61 -7.30
N HIS A 96 -8.59 -5.88 -6.89
CA HIS A 96 -7.92 -7.14 -7.21
C HIS A 96 -8.49 -8.34 -6.44
N SER A 97 -8.74 -8.21 -5.14
CA SER A 97 -9.23 -9.30 -4.29
C SER A 97 -10.08 -8.80 -3.11
N SER A 98 -11.36 -9.16 -3.08
CA SER A 98 -12.25 -8.89 -1.94
C SER A 98 -12.15 -9.91 -0.81
N ASN A 99 -11.74 -11.15 -1.11
CA ASN A 99 -11.69 -12.25 -0.14
C ASN A 99 -10.37 -13.03 -0.22
N PRO A 100 -9.26 -12.48 0.30
CA PRO A 100 -7.97 -13.16 0.32
C PRO A 100 -7.94 -14.19 1.46
N SER A 101 -8.60 -15.33 1.27
CA SER A 101 -8.89 -16.26 2.38
C SER A 101 -7.74 -17.20 2.74
N PHE A 102 -6.82 -17.53 1.82
CA PHE A 102 -5.77 -18.53 2.09
C PHE A 102 -4.44 -18.31 1.34
N GLY A 103 -3.38 -18.93 1.87
CA GLY A 103 -2.08 -19.06 1.21
C GLY A 103 -1.30 -17.75 1.04
N PHE A 104 -0.57 -17.63 -0.09
CA PHE A 104 0.27 -16.47 -0.38
C PHE A 104 -0.51 -15.16 -0.46
N LEU A 105 -1.74 -15.20 -0.98
CA LEU A 105 -2.55 -13.99 -1.12
C LEU A 105 -2.92 -13.41 0.25
N LEU A 106 -3.26 -14.26 1.21
CA LEU A 106 -3.52 -13.85 2.60
C LEU A 106 -2.27 -13.25 3.25
N LEU A 107 -1.11 -13.91 3.13
CA LEU A 107 0.15 -13.38 3.65
C LEU A 107 0.47 -12.01 3.05
N LEU A 108 0.31 -11.87 1.72
CA LEU A 108 0.54 -10.61 1.01
C LEU A 108 -0.43 -9.52 1.46
N SER A 109 -1.72 -9.84 1.68
CA SER A 109 -2.71 -8.93 2.25
C SER A 109 -2.28 -8.42 3.62
N VAL A 110 -1.95 -9.33 4.55
CA VAL A 110 -1.56 -8.95 5.92
C VAL A 110 -0.33 -8.04 5.91
N LEU A 111 0.72 -8.42 5.17
CA LEU A 111 1.94 -7.60 5.07
C LEU A 111 1.64 -6.24 4.45
N PHE A 112 0.83 -6.19 3.39
CA PHE A 112 0.42 -4.95 2.74
C PHE A 112 -0.32 -4.00 3.69
N TYR A 113 -1.31 -4.50 4.43
CA TYR A 113 -2.07 -3.69 5.39
C TYR A 113 -1.22 -3.22 6.55
N LEU A 114 -0.33 -4.08 7.09
CA LEU A 114 0.62 -3.67 8.13
C LEU A 114 1.55 -2.56 7.62
N ASN A 115 2.09 -2.72 6.41
CA ASN A 115 2.98 -1.73 5.81
C ASN A 115 2.29 -0.39 5.59
N LEU A 116 1.04 -0.41 5.13
CA LEU A 116 0.21 0.77 4.98
C LEU A 116 -0.09 1.45 6.31
N ALA A 117 -0.44 0.69 7.35
CA ALA A 117 -0.67 1.23 8.68
C ALA A 117 0.58 1.95 9.20
N LEU A 118 1.77 1.36 9.01
CA LEU A 118 3.04 2.01 9.36
C LEU A 118 3.28 3.31 8.55
N GLY A 119 2.88 3.33 7.27
CA GLY A 119 2.99 4.51 6.41
C GLY A 119 2.06 5.66 6.83
N ILE A 120 0.79 5.36 7.15
CA ILE A 120 -0.21 6.35 7.56
C ILE A 120 0.15 6.94 8.92
N LEU A 121 0.57 6.12 9.87
CA LEU A 121 0.85 6.58 11.22
C LEU A 121 2.13 7.45 11.32
N HIS A 122 2.87 7.65 10.21
CA HIS A 122 4.08 8.47 10.14
C HIS A 122 3.87 9.88 10.74
N ILE A 123 3.03 10.77 10.20
CA ILE A 123 2.98 12.17 10.71
C ILE A 123 2.47 12.31 12.17
N PRO A 124 1.37 11.66 12.59
CA PRO A 124 0.84 11.87 13.95
C PRO A 124 1.78 11.33 15.04
N ILE A 125 2.56 10.29 14.75
CA ILE A 125 3.42 9.63 15.75
C ILE A 125 4.84 10.21 15.75
N THR A 126 5.42 10.49 14.57
CA THR A 126 6.85 10.87 14.44
C THR A 126 7.24 12.15 15.16
N LYS A 127 6.32 13.08 15.42
CA LYS A 127 6.59 14.29 16.23
C LYS A 127 6.82 14.00 17.72
N LYS A 128 6.47 12.80 18.20
CA LYS A 128 6.52 12.42 19.62
C LYS A 128 7.49 11.27 19.91
N LEU A 129 8.13 10.70 18.88
CA LEU A 129 9.05 9.57 19.04
C LEU A 129 10.48 10.02 19.26
N SER A 130 11.22 9.26 20.07
CA SER A 130 12.67 9.35 20.11
C SER A 130 13.30 8.91 18.78
N ALA A 131 14.51 9.38 18.49
CA ALA A 131 15.22 9.07 17.24
C ALA A 131 15.37 7.56 17.00
N GLY A 132 15.60 6.78 18.06
CA GLY A 132 15.70 5.31 17.97
C GLY A 132 14.40 4.65 17.55
N ILE A 133 13.27 5.03 18.16
CA ILE A 133 11.96 4.46 17.81
C ILE A 133 11.57 4.88 16.38
N TYR A 134 11.86 6.12 15.98
CA TYR A 134 11.69 6.56 14.60
C TYR A 134 12.46 5.70 13.59
N SER A 135 13.72 5.39 13.90
CA SER A 135 14.57 4.58 13.03
C SER A 135 14.03 3.16 12.88
N ILE A 136 13.62 2.51 13.97
CA ILE A 136 13.01 1.18 13.95
C ILE A 136 11.71 1.20 13.13
N TRP A 137 10.86 2.21 13.33
CA TRP A 137 9.61 2.37 12.61
C TRP A 137 9.83 2.48 11.09
N TYR A 138 10.73 3.39 10.70
CA TYR A 138 11.09 3.60 9.29
C TYR A 138 11.68 2.33 8.67
N MET A 139 12.60 1.66 9.38
CA MET A 139 13.19 0.40 8.94
C MET A 139 12.13 -0.70 8.79
N GLY A 140 11.19 -0.81 9.73
CA GLY A 140 10.08 -1.77 9.67
C GLY A 140 9.23 -1.58 8.42
N HIS A 141 8.84 -0.34 8.11
CA HIS A 141 8.12 0.00 6.88
C HIS A 141 8.94 -0.36 5.61
N MET A 142 10.24 -0.07 5.60
CA MET A 142 11.10 -0.42 4.47
C MET A 142 11.26 -1.93 4.28
N VAL A 143 11.48 -2.69 5.36
CA VAL A 143 11.62 -4.16 5.32
C VAL A 143 10.32 -4.80 4.84
N LEU A 144 9.17 -4.38 5.36
CA LEU A 144 7.86 -4.86 4.90
C LEU A 144 7.65 -4.56 3.40
N SER A 145 8.05 -3.37 2.95
CA SER A 145 7.98 -3.00 1.52
C SER A 145 8.83 -3.93 0.64
N CYS A 146 10.05 -4.29 1.08
CA CYS A 146 10.88 -5.28 0.39
C CYS A 146 10.18 -6.64 0.32
N LEU A 147 9.66 -7.13 1.45
CA LEU A 147 8.97 -8.42 1.54
C LEU A 147 7.74 -8.46 0.63
N ILE A 148 6.90 -7.42 0.65
CA ILE A 148 5.72 -7.31 -0.22
C ILE A 148 6.13 -7.34 -1.69
N THR A 149 7.19 -6.62 -2.07
CA THR A 149 7.66 -6.57 -3.46
C THR A 149 8.14 -7.94 -3.92
N GLY A 150 8.99 -8.61 -3.12
CA GLY A 150 9.49 -9.95 -3.42
C GLY A 150 8.38 -11.00 -3.49
N LEU A 151 7.48 -11.01 -2.51
CA LEU A 151 6.33 -11.92 -2.50
C LEU A 151 5.35 -11.66 -3.64
N SER A 152 5.20 -10.40 -4.07
CA SER A 152 4.37 -10.04 -5.23
C SER A 152 4.97 -10.59 -6.52
N ILE A 153 6.28 -10.46 -6.73
CA ILE A 153 6.98 -11.05 -7.88
C ILE A 153 6.80 -12.58 -7.88
N PHE A 154 7.02 -13.21 -6.73
CA PHE A 154 6.84 -14.65 -6.58
C PHE A 154 5.39 -15.09 -6.83
N HIS A 155 4.41 -14.35 -6.30
CA HIS A 155 2.99 -14.60 -6.54
C HIS A 155 2.61 -14.48 -8.02
N ILE A 156 3.09 -13.44 -8.71
CA ILE A 156 2.89 -13.27 -10.15
C ILE A 156 3.50 -14.46 -10.90
N TRP A 157 4.73 -14.84 -10.58
CA TRP A 157 5.35 -16.02 -11.21
C TRP A 157 4.51 -17.28 -11.00
N LEU A 158 4.03 -17.56 -9.78
CA LEU A 158 3.15 -18.70 -9.51
C LEU A 158 1.87 -18.68 -10.36
N VAL A 159 1.21 -17.51 -10.45
CA VAL A 159 -0.05 -17.34 -11.18
C VAL A 159 0.12 -17.50 -12.70
N PHE A 160 1.28 -17.16 -13.26
CA PHE A 160 1.54 -17.26 -14.70
C PHE A 160 2.23 -18.56 -15.12
N TYR A 161 3.00 -19.20 -14.24
CA TYR A 161 3.77 -20.40 -14.57
C TYR A 161 3.01 -21.70 -14.28
N TYR A 162 2.32 -21.79 -13.13
CA TYR A 162 1.59 -23.00 -12.72
C TYR A 162 0.11 -22.99 -13.12
N LYS A 163 -0.24 -22.19 -14.13
CA LYS A 163 -1.59 -22.08 -14.67
C LYS A 163 -1.62 -22.10 -16.20
#